data_AF-A0A1I7JFP5-F1
#
_entry.id   AF-A0A1I7JFP5-F1
#
_cell.length_a   1.000
_cell.length_b   1.000
_cell.length_c   1.000
_cell.angle_alpha   90.00
_cell.angle_beta   90.00
_cell.angle_gamma   90.00
#
_symmetry.space_group_name_H-M   'P 1'
#
loop_
_entity.id
_entity.type
_entity.pdbx_description
1 polymer ?
#
loop_
_entity_poly.entity_id
_entity_poly.type
_entity_poly.pdbx_seq_one_letter_code
_entity_poly.pdbx_strand_id
1 'polypeptide(L)'
;MEAAAIFFRFKDNLAVVAGALNSKLEVRSMPYNTSIPLEIDLLAHVLRLHGLDFQSPAVGLARLYDFQQWYAQHEEQVNEVMQRVLEDKKAFMKTATGVVLQKEMLYRRLEYFKETAHTLDVMMIQQNLHSPKHFSYPFLNA
;
A
#
# COMPACT_ATOMS: atom_id res chain seq x y z
N MET A 1 -1.90 21.79 2.58
CA MET A 1 -0.80 21.36 1.70
C MET A 1 -0.18 20.01 2.13
N GLU A 2 -0.78 19.26 3.08
CA GLU A 2 -0.29 17.92 3.46
C GLU A 2 -0.70 16.80 2.48
N ALA A 3 -1.92 16.84 1.94
CA ALA A 3 -2.41 15.82 1.01
C ALA A 3 -1.55 15.69 -0.26
N ALA A 4 -0.92 16.78 -0.70
CA ALA A 4 -0.01 16.78 -1.84
C ALA A 4 1.28 16.00 -1.54
N ALA A 5 1.86 16.18 -0.36
CA ALA A 5 3.10 15.51 0.02
C ALA A 5 2.95 13.97 0.14
N ILE A 6 1.75 13.50 0.50
CA ILE A 6 1.45 12.08 0.67
C ILE A 6 1.43 11.33 -0.67
N PHE A 7 0.91 11.94 -1.75
CA PHE A 7 0.90 11.28 -3.06
C PHE A 7 2.30 11.22 -3.69
N PHE A 8 3.12 12.27 -3.53
CA PHE A 8 4.45 12.34 -4.16
C PHE A 8 5.37 11.19 -3.74
N ARG A 9 5.17 10.65 -2.53
CA ARG A 9 5.96 9.54 -2.00
C ARG A 9 5.33 8.17 -2.25
N PHE A 10 4.18 8.10 -2.90
CA PHE A 10 3.45 6.83 -3.01
C PHE A 10 4.24 5.75 -3.73
N LYS A 11 4.94 6.10 -4.83
CA LYS A 11 5.83 5.20 -5.54
C LYS A 11 6.94 4.64 -4.64
N ASP A 12 7.60 5.52 -3.89
CA ASP A 12 8.67 5.14 -2.97
C ASP A 12 8.14 4.25 -1.85
N ASN A 13 6.97 4.59 -1.30
CA ASN A 13 6.30 3.78 -0.27
C ASN A 13 5.98 2.38 -0.81
N LEU A 14 5.43 2.26 -2.02
CA LEU A 14 5.19 0.95 -2.66
C LEU A 14 6.49 0.15 -2.81
N ALA A 15 7.58 0.80 -3.22
CA ALA A 15 8.87 0.15 -3.38
C ALA A 15 9.46 -0.33 -2.05
N VAL A 16 9.36 0.47 -0.98
CA VAL A 16 9.79 0.06 0.37
C VAL A 16 8.98 -1.14 0.86
N VAL A 17 7.65 -1.11 0.73
CA VAL A 17 6.79 -2.22 1.15
C VAL A 17 7.13 -3.49 0.37
N ALA A 18 7.22 -3.41 -0.97
CA ALA A 18 7.58 -4.55 -1.81
C ALA A 18 8.98 -5.10 -1.46
N GLY A 19 9.96 -4.23 -1.26
CA GLY A 19 11.32 -4.61 -0.88
C GLY A 19 11.39 -5.32 0.46
N ALA A 20 10.70 -4.78 1.48
CA ALA A 20 10.65 -5.37 2.81
C ALA A 20 9.97 -6.74 2.82
N LEU A 21 8.87 -6.91 2.08
CA LEU A 21 8.16 -8.19 1.98
C LEU A 21 8.93 -9.27 1.21
N ASN A 22 9.88 -8.87 0.35
CA ASN A 22 10.79 -9.79 -0.34
C ASN A 22 12.12 -9.99 0.41
N SER A 23 12.28 -9.39 1.59
CA SER A 23 13.49 -9.52 2.40
C SER A 23 13.42 -10.69 3.38
N LYS A 24 14.45 -10.86 4.22
CA LYS A 24 14.45 -11.82 5.34
C LYS A 24 13.72 -11.30 6.59
N LEU A 25 12.98 -10.20 6.47
CA LEU A 25 12.21 -9.65 7.56
C LEU A 25 11.04 -10.58 7.92
N GLU A 26 10.88 -10.88 9.20
CA GLU A 26 9.78 -11.71 9.67
C GLU A 26 8.50 -10.88 9.76
N VAL A 27 7.59 -11.11 8.81
CA VAL A 27 6.31 -10.39 8.68
C VAL A 27 5.08 -11.30 8.82
N ARG A 28 5.27 -12.59 9.13
CA ARG A 28 4.17 -13.58 9.13
C ARG A 28 3.11 -13.33 10.20
N SER A 29 3.51 -12.74 11.33
CA SER A 29 2.60 -12.35 12.40
C SER A 29 1.81 -11.08 12.10
N MET A 30 2.12 -10.38 11.00
CA MET A 30 1.47 -9.14 10.61
C MET A 30 0.32 -9.39 9.64
N PRO A 31 -0.73 -8.56 9.66
CA PRO A 31 -1.92 -8.77 8.83
C PRO A 31 -1.71 -8.40 7.35
N TYR A 32 -0.47 -8.27 6.88
CA TYR A 32 -0.14 -7.74 5.54
C TYR A 32 -0.60 -8.66 4.41
N ASN A 33 -0.62 -9.98 4.61
CA ASN A 33 -1.16 -10.93 3.64
C ASN A 33 -2.65 -10.69 3.31
N THR A 34 -3.39 -10.06 4.22
CA THR A 34 -4.82 -9.76 4.06
C THR A 34 -5.04 -8.29 3.76
N SER A 35 -4.41 -7.39 4.51
CA SER A 35 -4.65 -5.94 4.42
C SER A 35 -4.08 -5.34 3.13
N ILE A 36 -2.84 -5.63 2.74
CA ILE A 36 -2.23 -5.02 1.55
C ILE A 36 -3.05 -5.30 0.28
N PRO A 37 -3.45 -6.55 -0.01
CA PRO A 37 -4.26 -6.83 -1.21
C PRO A 37 -5.61 -6.09 -1.20
N LEU A 38 -6.26 -5.97 -0.04
CA LEU A 38 -7.51 -5.22 0.10
C LEU A 38 -7.30 -3.72 -0.19
N GLU A 39 -6.23 -3.13 0.33
CA GLU A 39 -5.91 -1.72 0.10
C GLU A 39 -5.57 -1.45 -1.38
N ILE A 40 -4.92 -2.40 -2.06
CA ILE A 40 -4.70 -2.35 -3.52
C ILE A 40 -6.02 -2.39 -4.27
N ASP A 41 -6.93 -3.31 -3.92
CA ASP A 41 -8.22 -3.43 -4.59
C ASP A 41 -9.08 -2.16 -4.42
N LEU A 42 -9.05 -1.57 -3.23
CA LEU A 42 -9.72 -0.30 -2.96
C LEU A 42 -9.11 0.85 -3.77
N LEU A 43 -7.79 0.91 -3.91
CA LEU A 43 -7.11 1.90 -4.74
C LEU A 43 -7.43 1.70 -6.22
N ALA A 44 -7.33 0.46 -6.71
CA ALA A 44 -7.66 0.10 -8.09
C ALA A 44 -9.13 0.42 -8.42
N HIS A 45 -10.05 0.24 -7.48
CA HIS A 45 -11.45 0.64 -7.67
C HIS A 45 -11.59 2.16 -7.84
N VAL A 46 -10.88 2.97 -7.05
CA VAL A 46 -10.87 4.43 -7.26
C VAL A 46 -10.33 4.77 -8.65
N LEU A 47 -9.19 4.21 -9.04
CA LEU A 47 -8.56 4.47 -10.34
C LEU A 47 -9.45 4.05 -11.52
N ARG A 48 -10.17 2.93 -11.38
CA ARG A 48 -11.11 2.43 -12.40
C ARG A 48 -12.24 3.41 -12.70
N LEU A 49 -12.74 4.13 -11.68
CA LEU A 49 -13.78 5.16 -11.88
C LEU A 49 -13.30 6.29 -12.81
N HIS A 50 -11.99 6.45 -12.97
CA HIS A 50 -11.35 7.45 -13.82
C HIS A 50 -10.68 6.84 -15.06
N GLY A 51 -11.07 5.62 -15.44
CA GLY A 51 -10.65 4.98 -16.68
C GLY A 51 -9.32 4.22 -16.62
N LEU A 52 -8.69 4.13 -15.44
CA LEU A 52 -7.46 3.36 -15.24
C LEU A 52 -7.79 2.01 -14.62
N ASP A 53 -7.89 0.97 -15.45
CA ASP A 53 -8.23 -0.37 -14.99
C ASP A 53 -6.99 -1.22 -14.73
N PHE A 54 -6.69 -1.45 -13.45
CA PHE A 54 -5.73 -2.46 -13.03
C PHE A 54 -6.41 -3.84 -12.96
N GLN A 55 -5.88 -4.78 -13.72
CA GLN A 55 -6.30 -6.18 -13.77
C GLN A 55 -5.11 -7.06 -13.42
N SER A 56 -5.28 -7.96 -12.45
CA SER A 56 -4.26 -8.93 -12.06
C SER A 56 -4.94 -10.24 -11.64
N PRO A 57 -4.47 -11.39 -12.16
CA PRO A 57 -4.91 -12.70 -11.70
C PRO A 57 -4.24 -13.11 -10.37
N ALA A 58 -3.26 -12.34 -9.89
CA ALA A 58 -2.53 -12.65 -8.68
C ALA A 58 -3.37 -12.46 -7.42
N VAL A 59 -3.12 -13.33 -6.45
CA VAL A 59 -3.79 -13.38 -5.13
C VAL A 59 -2.79 -13.11 -4.02
N GLY A 60 -3.28 -12.62 -2.87
CA GLY A 60 -2.43 -12.30 -1.72
C GLY A 60 -1.37 -11.25 -2.07
N LEU A 61 -0.20 -11.33 -1.44
CA LEU A 61 0.88 -10.36 -1.63
C LEU A 61 1.43 -10.30 -3.06
N ALA A 62 1.28 -11.34 -3.87
CA ALA A 62 1.70 -11.32 -5.27
C ALA A 62 1.06 -10.15 -6.05
N ARG A 63 -0.16 -9.76 -5.65
CA ARG A 63 -0.90 -8.63 -6.21
C ARG A 63 -0.22 -7.28 -6.01
N LEU A 64 0.56 -7.11 -4.93
CA LEU A 64 1.36 -5.90 -4.71
C LEU A 64 2.39 -5.71 -5.81
N TYR A 65 3.10 -6.77 -6.17
CA TYR A 65 4.14 -6.69 -7.19
C TYR A 65 3.56 -6.43 -8.58
N ASP A 66 2.44 -7.07 -8.92
CA ASP A 66 1.70 -6.78 -10.15
C ASP A 66 1.23 -5.33 -10.18
N PHE A 67 0.67 -4.82 -9.08
CA PHE A 67 0.24 -3.44 -8.98
C PHE A 67 1.41 -2.46 -9.10
N GLN A 68 2.55 -2.74 -8.46
CA GLN A 68 3.75 -1.91 -8.54
C GLN A 68 4.27 -1.82 -9.98
N GLN A 69 4.33 -2.93 -10.70
CA GLN A 69 4.75 -2.96 -12.10
C GLN A 69 3.77 -2.20 -12.99
N TRP A 70 2.47 -2.44 -12.82
CA TRP A 70 1.43 -1.73 -13.56
C TRP A 70 1.47 -0.22 -13.29
N TYR A 71 1.65 0.17 -12.02
CA TYR A 71 1.79 1.57 -11.62
C TYR A 71 2.98 2.24 -12.30
N ALA A 72 4.15 1.56 -12.34
CA ALA A 72 5.33 2.10 -13.00
C ALA A 72 5.13 2.33 -14.50
N GLN A 73 4.29 1.52 -15.16
CA GLN A 73 3.93 1.69 -16.57
C GLN A 73 2.94 2.83 -16.81
N HIS A 74 2.14 3.20 -15.81
CA HIS A 74 1.06 4.19 -15.92
C HIS A 74 1.27 5.39 -14.99
N GLU A 75 2.48 5.59 -14.50
CA GLU A 75 2.79 6.46 -13.36
C GLU A 75 2.24 7.89 -13.54
N GLU A 76 2.48 8.49 -14.70
CA GLU A 76 2.01 9.85 -15.00
C GLU A 76 0.49 9.94 -14.95
N GLN A 77 -0.21 9.01 -15.62
CA GLN A 77 -1.68 8.98 -15.68
C GLN A 77 -2.29 8.72 -14.30
N VAL A 78 -1.71 7.77 -13.55
CA VAL A 78 -2.17 7.44 -12.19
C VAL A 78 -1.97 8.64 -11.26
N ASN A 79 -0.81 9.31 -11.32
CA ASN A 79 -0.53 10.51 -10.53
C ASN A 79 -1.51 11.64 -10.84
N GLU A 80 -1.78 11.88 -12.13
CA GLU A 80 -2.73 12.90 -12.55
C GLU A 80 -4.14 12.61 -12.03
N VAL A 81 -4.62 11.37 -12.16
CA VAL A 81 -5.92 10.95 -11.62
C VAL A 81 -5.96 11.10 -10.10
N MET A 82 -4.94 10.64 -9.39
CA MET A 82 -4.87 10.76 -7.93
C MET A 82 -4.93 12.22 -7.49
N GLN A 83 -4.20 13.11 -8.17
CA GLN A 83 -4.23 14.54 -7.87
C GLN A 83 -5.64 15.11 -8.07
N ARG A 84 -6.28 14.85 -9.21
CA ARG A 84 -7.65 15.32 -9.49
C ARG A 84 -8.64 14.80 -8.45
N VAL A 85 -8.53 13.54 -8.04
CA VAL A 85 -9.39 12.95 -7.00
C VAL A 85 -9.21 13.62 -5.64
N LEU A 86 -7.97 13.97 -5.26
CA LEU A 86 -7.71 14.68 -4.00
C LEU A 86 -8.24 16.12 -4.01
N GLU A 87 -8.27 16.76 -5.18
CA GLU A 87 -8.77 18.13 -5.35
C GLU A 87 -10.31 18.18 -5.41
N ASP A 88 -10.97 17.11 -5.87
CA ASP A 88 -12.42 17.02 -5.94
C ASP A 88 -13.07 16.80 -4.56
N LYS A 89 -13.69 17.87 -4.04
CA LYS A 89 -14.35 17.87 -2.72
C LYS A 89 -15.73 17.21 -2.71
N LYS A 90 -16.32 16.92 -3.87
CA LYS A 90 -17.72 16.49 -4.01
C LYS A 90 -17.88 15.17 -4.78
N ALA A 91 -16.79 14.55 -5.23
CA ALA A 91 -16.84 13.22 -5.82
C ALA A 91 -17.16 12.15 -4.77
N PHE A 92 -18.26 11.44 -4.98
CA PHE A 92 -18.69 10.31 -4.16
C PHE A 92 -18.58 8.99 -4.95
N MET A 93 -18.46 7.88 -4.23
CA MET A 93 -18.58 6.53 -4.78
C MET A 93 -19.46 5.67 -3.89
N LYS A 94 -20.19 4.73 -4.52
CA LYS A 94 -20.95 3.71 -3.81
C LYS A 94 -20.04 2.53 -3.49
N THR A 95 -20.06 2.08 -2.24
CA THR A 95 -19.41 0.85 -1.77
C THR A 95 -20.49 -0.12 -1.28
N ALA A 96 -20.09 -1.35 -0.96
CA ALA A 96 -20.99 -2.33 -0.35
C ALA A 96 -21.60 -1.85 0.98
N THR A 97 -20.94 -0.91 1.67
CA THR A 97 -21.33 -0.43 2.99
C THR A 97 -21.93 0.98 2.99
N GLY A 98 -22.03 1.65 1.85
CA GLY A 98 -22.67 2.96 1.75
C GLY A 98 -22.09 3.88 0.68
N VAL A 99 -22.17 5.19 0.92
CA VAL A 99 -21.62 6.22 0.04
C VAL A 99 -20.45 6.89 0.75
N VAL A 100 -19.31 6.98 0.07
CA VAL A 100 -18.08 7.55 0.62
C VAL A 100 -17.48 8.56 -0.36
N LEU A 101 -16.75 9.54 0.17
CA LEU A 101 -16.01 10.50 -0.63
C LEU A 101 -14.81 9.83 -1.29
N GLN A 102 -14.64 10.03 -2.60
CA GLN A 102 -13.51 9.45 -3.34
C GLN A 102 -12.17 9.95 -2.82
N LYS A 103 -12.08 11.23 -2.44
CA LYS A 103 -10.86 11.80 -1.85
C LYS A 103 -10.47 11.12 -0.53
N GLU A 104 -11.45 10.86 0.35
CA GLU A 104 -11.21 10.23 1.67
C GLU A 104 -10.81 8.78 1.48
N MET A 105 -11.45 8.15 0.49
CA MET A 105 -11.08 6.86 0.01
C MET A 105 -9.60 6.88 -0.43
N LEU A 106 -9.22 7.64 -1.45
CA LEU A 106 -7.84 7.69 -1.90
C LEU A 106 -6.84 8.03 -0.79
N TYR A 107 -7.10 9.08 -0.01
CA TYR A 107 -6.22 9.56 1.06
C TYR A 107 -5.86 8.46 2.07
N ARG A 108 -6.86 7.72 2.57
CA ARG A 108 -6.64 6.66 3.56
C ARG A 108 -5.74 5.54 3.05
N ARG A 109 -5.81 5.21 1.75
CA ARG A 109 -4.91 4.20 1.14
C ARG A 109 -3.49 4.70 1.03
N LEU A 110 -3.31 5.94 0.58
CA LEU A 110 -1.98 6.53 0.49
C LEU A 110 -1.33 6.63 1.88
N GLU A 111 -2.12 7.00 2.90
CA GLU A 111 -1.68 7.01 4.29
C GLU A 111 -1.35 5.60 4.81
N TYR A 112 -2.19 4.60 4.53
CA TYR A 112 -1.89 3.21 4.86
C TYR A 112 -0.52 2.77 4.30
N PHE A 113 -0.24 3.03 3.02
CA PHE A 113 1.02 2.65 2.41
C PHE A 113 2.22 3.42 2.97
N LYS A 114 2.03 4.70 3.30
CA LYS A 114 3.04 5.51 3.98
C LYS A 114 3.39 4.92 5.35
N GLU A 115 2.40 4.65 6.19
CA GLU A 115 2.63 4.11 7.54
C GLU A 115 3.15 2.67 7.50
N THR A 116 2.71 1.87 6.53
CA THR A 116 3.22 0.52 6.30
C THR A 116 4.68 0.55 5.87
N ALA A 117 5.04 1.42 4.91
CA ALA A 117 6.41 1.61 4.48
C ALA A 117 7.31 2.06 5.64
N HIS A 118 6.85 3.05 6.42
CA HIS A 118 7.59 3.54 7.59
C HIS A 118 7.81 2.45 8.63
N THR A 119 6.77 1.67 8.96
CA THR A 119 6.85 0.57 9.92
C THR A 119 7.86 -0.48 9.47
N LEU A 120 7.77 -0.91 8.20
CA LEU A 120 8.66 -1.92 7.64
C LEU A 120 10.12 -1.43 7.59
N ASP A 121 10.34 -0.16 7.24
CA ASP A 121 11.68 0.45 7.25
C ASP A 121 12.30 0.43 8.65
N VAL A 122 11.55 0.86 9.67
CA VAL A 122 11.99 0.80 11.08
C VAL A 122 12.33 -0.63 11.49
N MET A 123 11.49 -1.62 11.11
CA MET A 123 11.74 -3.02 11.43
C MET A 123 12.99 -3.56 10.73
N MET A 124 13.23 -3.21 9.47
CA MET A 124 14.45 -3.59 8.74
C MET A 124 15.70 -2.99 9.40
N ILE A 125 15.65 -1.70 9.78
CA ILE A 125 16.74 -1.03 10.50
C ILE A 125 17.02 -1.75 11.81
N GLN A 126 15.97 -2.05 12.58
CA GLN A 126 16.04 -2.78 13.84
C GLN A 126 16.69 -4.17 13.66
N GLN A 127 16.23 -4.96 12.67
CA GLN A 127 16.81 -6.26 12.35
C GLN A 127 18.30 -6.16 12.01
N ASN A 128 18.71 -5.16 11.22
CA ASN A 128 20.11 -4.92 10.87
C ASN A 128 20.96 -4.54 12.10
N LEU A 129 20.36 -3.85 13.07
CA LEU A 129 20.96 -3.51 14.35
C LEU A 129 20.91 -4.67 15.37
N HIS A 130 20.40 -5.85 14.98
CA HIS A 130 20.18 -7.01 15.86
C HIS A 130 19.29 -6.68 17.09
N SER A 131 18.37 -5.73 16.93
CA SER A 131 17.43 -5.28 17.96
C SER A 131 16.01 -5.45 17.42
N PRO A 132 15.02 -6.00 18.15
CA PRO A 132 15.07 -6.47 19.52
C PRO A 132 15.89 -7.77 19.62
N LYS A 133 16.30 -8.15 20.84
CA LYS A 133 16.79 -9.52 21.10
C LYS A 133 15.76 -10.48 20.52
N HIS A 134 16.07 -11.13 19.39
CA HIS A 134 15.23 -12.20 18.86
C HIS A 134 15.01 -13.18 20.02
N PHE A 135 13.75 -13.35 20.46
CA PHE A 135 13.44 -14.35 21.47
C PHE A 135 13.77 -15.71 20.86
N SER A 136 14.96 -16.23 21.15
CA SER A 136 15.30 -17.61 20.91
C SER A 136 14.48 -18.42 21.90
N TYR A 137 13.30 -18.89 21.48
CA TYR A 137 12.48 -19.80 22.27
C TYR A 137 13.12 -21.19 22.24
N PRO A 138 13.81 -21.64 23.30
CA PRO A 138 14.60 -22.87 23.25
C PRO A 138 13.72 -24.11 23.08
N PHE A 139 12.44 -24.01 23.42
CA PHE A 139 11.45 -25.08 23.36
C PHE A 139 10.76 -25.22 21.99
N LEU A 140 11.03 -24.34 21.02
CA LEU A 140 10.52 -24.46 19.64
C LEU A 140 11.57 -25.02 18.66
N ASN A 141 12.83 -25.19 19.12
CA ASN A 141 13.96 -25.67 18.33
C ASN A 141 14.47 -27.06 18.79
N ALA A 142 13.66 -27.78 19.57
CA ALA A 142 13.95 -29.13 20.08
C ALA A 142 13.21 -30.20 19.26
#